data_AF-L7WMI2-F1
#
_entry.id   AF-L7WMI2-F1
#
_cell.length_a   1.000
_cell.length_b   1.000
_cell.length_c   1.000
_cell.angle_alpha   90.00
_cell.angle_beta   90.00
_cell.angle_gamma   90.00
#
_symmetry.space_group_name_H-M   'P 1'
#
loop_
_entity.id
_entity.type
_entity.pdbx_description
1 polymer ?
#
loop_
_entity_poly.entity_id
_entity_poly.type
_entity_poly.pdbx_seq_one_letter_code
_entity_poly.pdbx_strand_id
1 'polypeptide(L)'
;VEKAGTMFVTGPDVVKTVLGEDISFDDLGGAMTHGTKSGVAHYVAKNEYDCMDYIKKLISFLPQNNTEEPPKQKTDDDPNRLDHNLINIIPDNPLQPYDMKEIINSIVDNNEFFEIHELFAPNVVVGYGRMNGKVV
;
A
#
# COMPACT_ATOMS: atom_id res chain seq x y z
N VAL A 1 1.57 6.97 -11.74
CA VAL A 1 2.58 6.26 -12.53
C VAL A 1 3.87 7.05 -12.48
N GLU A 2 4.98 6.41 -12.16
CA GLU A 2 6.31 7.03 -12.09
C GLU A 2 6.61 7.80 -13.39
N LYS A 3 7.18 9.00 -13.28
CA LYS A 3 7.59 9.88 -14.40
C LYS A 3 6.49 10.31 -15.40
N ALA A 4 5.24 9.93 -15.16
CA ALA A 4 4.10 10.32 -16.00
C ALA A 4 2.98 11.01 -15.21
N GLY A 5 2.79 10.65 -13.93
CA GLY A 5 1.76 11.23 -13.07
C GLY A 5 2.29 12.41 -12.27
N THR A 6 1.63 13.56 -12.39
CA THR A 6 1.94 14.79 -11.65
C THR A 6 0.65 15.47 -11.21
N MET A 7 0.59 15.98 -9.97
CA MET A 7 -0.56 16.70 -9.42
C MET A 7 -0.11 17.88 -8.55
N PHE A 8 -0.78 19.03 -8.64
CA PHE A 8 -0.57 20.16 -7.74
C PHE A 8 -1.73 21.14 -7.90
N VAL A 9 -2.01 21.93 -6.86
CA VAL A 9 -3.03 22.99 -6.91
C VAL A 9 -2.52 24.21 -7.68
N THR A 10 -1.23 24.51 -7.54
CA THR A 10 -0.58 25.68 -8.14
C THR A 10 0.76 25.24 -8.73
N GLY A 11 1.01 25.62 -9.98
CA GLY A 11 2.18 25.14 -10.73
C GLY A 11 3.50 25.80 -10.31
N PRO A 12 4.65 25.21 -10.72
CA PRO A 12 5.98 25.68 -10.33
C PRO A 12 6.26 27.14 -10.70
N ASP A 13 5.76 27.59 -11.86
CA ASP A 13 5.98 28.98 -12.32
C ASP A 13 5.36 30.02 -11.38
N VAL A 14 4.20 29.70 -10.81
CA VAL A 14 3.51 30.57 -9.84
C VAL A 14 4.23 30.52 -8.49
N VAL A 15 4.67 29.33 -8.07
CA VAL A 15 5.50 29.17 -6.85
C VAL A 15 6.77 30.01 -6.95
N LYS A 16 7.46 29.96 -8.08
CA LYS A 16 8.66 30.76 -8.33
C LYS A 16 8.38 32.26 -8.34
N THR A 17 7.27 32.68 -8.93
CA THR A 17 6.93 34.10 -9.03
C THR A 17 6.48 34.69 -7.69
N VAL A 18 5.75 33.92 -6.87
CA VAL A 18 5.15 34.41 -5.62
C VAL A 18 6.05 34.16 -4.40
N LEU A 19 6.66 32.98 -4.32
CA LEU A 19 7.47 32.56 -3.18
C LEU A 19 8.99 32.66 -3.46
N GLY A 20 9.40 32.82 -4.72
CA GLY A 20 10.81 32.87 -5.10
C GLY A 20 11.51 31.50 -5.10
N GLU A 21 10.76 30.42 -4.91
CA GLU A 21 11.29 29.05 -4.84
C GLU A 21 11.37 28.43 -6.24
N ASP A 22 12.54 27.93 -6.62
CA ASP A 22 12.75 27.20 -7.88
C ASP A 22 12.63 25.70 -7.63
N ILE A 23 11.51 25.11 -8.04
CA ILE A 23 11.19 23.69 -7.81
C ILE A 23 10.78 23.04 -9.13
N SER A 24 11.23 21.82 -9.38
CA SER A 24 10.85 21.07 -10.58
C SER A 24 9.40 20.56 -10.49
N PHE A 25 8.79 20.20 -11.63
CA PHE A 25 7.47 19.56 -11.66
C PHE A 25 7.43 18.25 -10.85
N ASP A 26 8.49 17.45 -10.94
CA ASP A 26 8.59 16.16 -10.24
C ASP A 26 8.76 16.37 -8.73
N ASP A 27 9.57 17.35 -8.33
CA ASP A 27 9.77 17.68 -6.91
C ASP A 27 8.54 18.33 -6.28
N LEU A 28 7.79 19.12 -7.04
CA LEU A 28 6.58 19.80 -6.55
C LEU A 28 5.40 18.84 -6.39
N GLY A 29 5.19 17.95 -7.37
CA GLY A 29 3.95 17.18 -7.46
C GLY A 29 4.07 15.85 -8.19
N GLY A 30 5.28 15.34 -8.39
CA GLY A 30 5.50 14.05 -9.04
C GLY A 30 4.92 12.89 -8.21
N ALA A 31 4.70 11.76 -8.88
CA ALA A 31 4.15 10.55 -8.25
C ALA A 31 4.91 10.12 -6.99
N MET A 32 6.25 10.19 -7.00
CA MET A 32 7.07 9.80 -5.84
C MET A 32 6.90 10.77 -4.67
N THR A 33 6.84 12.08 -4.92
CA THR A 33 6.58 13.10 -3.90
C THR A 33 5.24 12.84 -3.21
N HIS A 34 4.21 12.50 -3.97
CA HIS A 34 2.90 12.16 -3.41
C HIS A 34 2.84 10.80 -2.72
N GLY A 35 3.64 9.83 -3.17
CA GLY A 35 3.69 8.49 -2.58
C GLY A 35 4.54 8.39 -1.32
N THR A 36 5.47 9.33 -1.08
CA THR A 36 6.42 9.27 0.05
C THR A 36 6.30 10.42 1.04
N LYS A 37 6.01 11.64 0.57
CA LYS A 37 6.04 12.85 1.41
C LYS A 37 4.65 13.38 1.76
N SER A 38 3.78 13.55 0.77
CA SER A 38 2.46 14.15 1.01
C SER A 38 1.37 13.13 1.35
N GLY A 39 1.58 11.84 1.05
CA GLY A 39 0.60 10.77 1.26
C GLY A 39 -0.66 10.90 0.39
N VAL A 40 -0.60 11.65 -0.71
CA VAL A 40 -1.76 11.83 -1.62
C VAL A 40 -1.90 10.64 -2.57
N ALA A 41 -0.79 10.01 -2.95
CA ALA A 41 -0.80 8.84 -3.81
C ALA A 41 -0.66 7.58 -2.97
N HIS A 42 -1.59 6.65 -3.15
CA HIS A 42 -1.64 5.43 -2.33
C HIS A 42 -0.70 4.32 -2.82
N TYR A 43 -0.32 4.38 -4.10
CA TYR A 43 0.58 3.47 -4.78
C TYR A 43 1.27 4.22 -5.92
N VAL A 44 2.56 3.95 -6.12
CA VAL A 44 3.36 4.52 -7.21
C VAL A 44 3.70 3.41 -8.20
N ALA A 45 2.86 3.26 -9.22
CA ALA A 45 3.05 2.26 -10.26
C ALA A 45 4.25 2.58 -11.18
N LYS A 46 4.99 1.55 -11.60
CA LYS A 46 6.16 1.66 -12.50
C LYS A 46 5.78 2.05 -13.93
N ASN A 47 4.61 1.61 -14.38
CA ASN A 47 4.03 1.91 -15.69
C ASN A 47 2.50 1.77 -15.62
N GLU A 48 1.81 2.03 -16.73
CA GLU A 48 0.35 1.97 -16.79
C GLU A 48 -0.21 0.55 -16.63
N TYR A 49 0.49 -0.47 -17.12
CA TYR A 49 0.06 -1.87 -16.98
C TYR A 49 0.08 -2.30 -15.51
N ASP A 50 1.18 -2.01 -14.81
CA ASP A 50 1.31 -2.22 -13.37
C ASP A 50 0.23 -1.47 -12.57
N CYS A 51 -0.08 -0.23 -12.98
CA CYS A 51 -1.17 0.55 -12.38
C CYS A 51 -2.54 -0.15 -12.56
N MET A 52 -2.83 -0.63 -13.77
CA MET A 52 -4.10 -1.30 -14.07
C MET A 52 -4.22 -2.63 -13.32
N ASP A 53 -3.15 -3.40 -13.19
CA ASP A 53 -3.16 -4.66 -12.45
C ASP A 53 -3.29 -4.42 -10.94
N TYR A 54 -2.66 -3.38 -10.40
CA TYR A 54 -2.88 -2.94 -9.03
C TYR A 54 -4.35 -2.56 -8.78
N ILE A 55 -4.97 -1.80 -9.68
CA ILE A 55 -6.39 -1.41 -9.58
C ILE A 55 -7.32 -2.63 -9.64
N LYS A 56 -7.09 -3.57 -10.58
CA LYS A 56 -7.87 -4.81 -10.64
C LYS A 56 -7.76 -5.62 -9.35
N LYS A 57 -6.54 -5.72 -8.80
CA LYS A 57 -6.30 -6.40 -7.53
C LYS A 57 -7.04 -5.71 -6.39
N LEU A 58 -6.94 -4.38 -6.26
CA LEU A 58 -7.69 -3.59 -5.28
C LEU A 58 -9.20 -3.82 -5.37
N ILE A 59 -9.79 -3.71 -6.57
CA ILE A 59 -11.24 -3.91 -6.77
C ILE A 59 -11.65 -5.33 -6.35
N SER A 60 -10.78 -6.32 -6.50
CA SER A 60 -11.06 -7.68 -6.02
C SER A 60 -11.23 -7.79 -4.51
N PHE A 61 -10.77 -6.81 -3.71
CA PHE A 61 -11.00 -6.75 -2.26
C PHE A 61 -12.29 -5.99 -1.89
N LEU A 62 -12.85 -5.17 -2.78
CA LEU A 62 -13.93 -4.24 -2.43
C LEU A 62 -15.32 -4.81 -2.80
N PRO A 63 -16.35 -4.56 -1.98
CA PRO A 63 -17.73 -4.81 -2.39
C PRO A 63 -18.12 -3.86 -3.53
N GLN A 64 -19.16 -4.22 -4.30
CA GLN A 64 -19.63 -3.35 -5.39
C GLN A 64 -20.29 -2.06 -4.87
N ASN A 65 -20.80 -2.09 -3.64
CA ASN A 65 -21.45 -0.97 -2.97
C ASN A 65 -21.45 -1.18 -1.44
N ASN A 66 -21.96 -0.19 -0.69
CA ASN A 66 -21.97 -0.20 0.77
C ASN A 66 -23.02 -1.13 1.42
N THR A 67 -23.89 -1.77 0.64
CA THR A 67 -24.90 -2.73 1.14
C THR A 67 -24.51 -4.19 0.95
N GLU A 68 -23.45 -4.44 0.19
CA GLU A 68 -22.94 -5.78 -0.11
C GLU A 68 -21.76 -6.15 0.78
N GLU A 69 -21.62 -7.44 1.07
CA GLU A 69 -20.40 -7.95 1.69
C GLU A 69 -19.24 -7.95 0.67
N PRO A 70 -17.98 -7.77 1.13
CA PRO A 70 -16.82 -7.93 0.28
C PRO A 70 -16.79 -9.30 -0.42
N PRO A 71 -16.29 -9.38 -1.66
CA PRO A 71 -16.32 -10.61 -2.45
C PRO A 71 -15.50 -11.71 -1.78
N LYS A 72 -16.16 -12.83 -1.46
CA LYS A 72 -15.48 -14.03 -0.96
C LYS A 72 -14.80 -14.76 -2.11
N GLN A 73 -13.53 -15.13 -1.92
CA GLN A 73 -12.80 -15.99 -2.85
C GLN A 73 -12.63 -17.40 -2.29
N LYS A 74 -12.57 -18.40 -3.17
CA LYS A 74 -12.13 -19.74 -2.74
C LYS A 74 -10.64 -19.68 -2.45
N THR A 75 -10.23 -20.26 -1.34
CA THR A 75 -8.83 -20.43 -0.97
C THR A 75 -8.57 -21.91 -0.71
N ASP A 76 -7.37 -22.35 -1.04
CA ASP A 76 -6.87 -23.69 -0.69
C ASP A 76 -6.04 -23.64 0.61
N ASP A 77 -5.91 -22.46 1.24
CA ASP A 77 -5.26 -22.30 2.54
C ASP A 77 -6.14 -22.89 3.65
N ASP A 78 -5.52 -23.65 4.57
CA ASP A 78 -6.22 -24.28 5.68
C ASP A 78 -6.53 -23.20 6.73
N PRO A 79 -7.81 -22.98 7.10
CA PRO A 79 -8.16 -22.03 8.16
C PRO A 79 -7.57 -22.40 9.53
N ASN A 80 -7.04 -23.61 9.70
CA ASN A 80 -6.35 -24.09 10.90
C ASN A 80 -4.83 -24.18 10.72
N ARG A 81 -4.25 -23.59 9.66
CA ARG A 81 -2.80 -23.56 9.44
C ARG A 81 -2.10 -23.01 10.68
N LEU A 82 -1.10 -23.76 11.15
CA LEU A 82 -0.23 -23.35 12.23
C LEU A 82 1.13 -22.98 11.66
N ASP A 83 1.56 -21.75 11.89
CA ASP A 83 2.94 -21.33 11.62
C ASP A 83 3.73 -21.27 12.92
N HIS A 84 4.53 -22.30 13.18
CA HIS A 84 5.40 -22.37 14.35
C HIS A 84 6.54 -21.34 14.30
N ASN A 85 6.84 -20.75 13.14
CA ASN A 85 7.91 -19.78 13.00
C ASN A 85 7.55 -18.41 13.58
N LEU A 86 6.25 -18.10 13.76
CA LEU A 86 5.79 -16.84 14.36
C LEU A 86 6.46 -16.54 15.71
N ILE A 87 6.74 -17.56 16.51
CA ILE A 87 7.39 -17.44 17.82
C ILE A 87 8.82 -16.92 17.68
N ASN A 88 9.49 -17.22 16.57
CA ASN A 88 10.88 -16.84 16.32
C ASN A 88 11.03 -15.43 15.72
N ILE A 89 9.93 -14.81 15.25
CA ILE A 89 9.97 -13.48 14.64
C ILE A 89 10.21 -12.40 15.71
N ILE A 90 9.63 -12.59 16.91
CA ILE A 90 9.75 -11.64 18.01
C ILE A 90 11.11 -11.82 18.67
N PRO A 91 12.01 -10.82 18.65
CA PRO A 91 13.31 -10.92 19.30
C PRO A 91 13.18 -10.96 20.82
N ASP A 92 14.08 -11.70 21.49
CA ASP A 92 14.14 -11.71 22.97
C ASP A 92 14.49 -10.32 23.53
N ASN A 93 15.25 -9.52 22.79
CA ASN A 93 15.59 -8.16 23.18
C ASN A 93 14.45 -7.20 22.81
N PRO A 94 13.79 -6.55 23.78
CA PRO A 94 12.65 -5.67 23.52
C PRO A 94 13.01 -4.38 22.76
N LEU A 95 14.30 -4.03 22.65
CA LEU A 95 14.77 -2.88 21.87
C LEU A 95 15.09 -3.23 20.41
N GLN A 96 15.10 -4.52 20.07
CA GLN A 96 15.37 -4.96 18.71
C GLN A 96 14.07 -4.96 17.90
N PRO A 97 14.02 -4.25 16.75
CA PRO A 97 12.85 -4.28 15.90
C PRO A 97 12.74 -5.61 15.14
N TYR A 98 11.53 -5.89 14.66
CA TYR A 98 11.23 -6.98 13.72
C TYR A 98 10.31 -6.45 12.61
N ASP A 99 10.16 -7.22 11.55
CA ASP A 99 9.28 -6.85 10.44
C ASP A 99 7.85 -7.34 10.71
N MET A 100 6.92 -6.40 10.93
CA MET A 100 5.50 -6.71 11.14
C MET A 100 4.87 -7.38 9.92
N LYS A 101 5.38 -7.14 8.71
CA LYS A 101 4.85 -7.75 7.49
C LYS A 101 5.05 -9.26 7.47
N GLU A 102 6.09 -9.78 8.13
CA GLU A 102 6.27 -11.23 8.28
C GLU A 102 5.12 -11.86 9.06
N ILE A 103 4.66 -11.22 10.13
CA ILE A 103 3.52 -11.67 10.93
C ILE A 103 2.22 -11.56 10.11
N ILE A 104 1.99 -10.43 9.45
CA ILE A 104 0.79 -10.23 8.62
C ILE A 104 0.72 -11.30 7.53
N ASN A 105 1.82 -11.50 6.78
CA ASN A 105 1.89 -12.49 5.72
C ASN A 105 1.67 -13.90 6.27
N SER A 106 2.21 -14.24 7.44
CA SER A 106 1.97 -15.55 8.05
C SER A 106 0.49 -15.81 8.40
N ILE A 107 -0.30 -14.77 8.68
CA ILE A 107 -1.71 -14.89 9.12
C ILE A 107 -2.70 -14.89 7.95
N VAL A 108 -2.46 -14.10 6.91
CA VAL A 108 -3.38 -13.98 5.77
C VAL A 108 -3.30 -15.19 4.85
N ASP A 109 -4.39 -15.46 4.14
CA ASP A 109 -4.51 -16.57 3.18
C ASP A 109 -3.38 -16.49 2.13
N ASN A 110 -2.72 -17.63 1.90
CA ASN A 110 -1.63 -17.80 0.93
C ASN A 110 -0.45 -16.84 1.10
N ASN A 111 -0.31 -16.23 2.28
CA ASN A 111 0.66 -15.18 2.56
C ASN A 111 0.55 -13.95 1.64
N GLU A 112 -0.65 -13.66 1.13
CA GLU A 112 -0.90 -12.52 0.25
C GLU A 112 -1.50 -11.32 1.01
N PHE A 113 -0.66 -10.31 1.24
CA PHE A 113 -1.09 -9.00 1.73
C PHE A 113 -1.04 -7.95 0.62
N PHE A 114 -2.10 -7.15 0.51
CA PHE A 114 -2.19 -6.02 -0.43
C PHE A 114 -2.03 -4.71 0.32
N GLU A 115 -0.79 -4.24 0.41
CA GLU A 115 -0.45 -3.05 1.17
C GLU A 115 -0.89 -1.75 0.48
N ILE A 116 -1.39 -0.81 1.28
CA ILE A 116 -1.76 0.54 0.87
C ILE A 116 -0.77 1.50 1.54
N HIS A 117 -0.36 2.57 0.84
CA HIS A 117 0.56 3.56 1.39
C HIS A 117 1.94 2.98 1.79
N GLU A 118 2.43 1.91 1.14
CA GLU A 118 3.70 1.25 1.49
C GLU A 118 4.90 2.23 1.63
N LEU A 119 4.91 3.30 0.82
CA LEU A 119 5.98 4.29 0.79
C LEU A 119 5.74 5.51 1.71
N PHE A 120 4.56 5.63 2.32
CA PHE A 120 4.16 6.78 3.15
C PHE A 120 3.86 6.37 4.59
N ALA A 121 4.49 7.06 5.55
CA ALA A 121 4.37 6.76 6.98
C ALA A 121 4.63 5.26 7.31
N PRO A 122 5.81 4.71 6.94
CA PRO A 122 6.09 3.26 7.02
C PRO A 122 6.19 2.73 8.45
N ASN A 123 6.03 3.58 9.46
CA ASN A 123 5.92 3.19 10.86
C ASN A 123 4.56 2.55 11.21
N VAL A 124 3.58 2.57 10.29
CA VAL A 124 2.31 1.86 10.41
C VAL A 124 2.01 1.17 9.07
N VAL A 125 1.61 -0.11 9.13
CA VAL A 125 1.25 -0.90 7.95
C VAL A 125 -0.27 -0.96 7.83
N VAL A 126 -0.80 -0.64 6.65
CA VAL A 126 -2.23 -0.76 6.32
C VAL A 126 -2.39 -1.44 4.98
N GLY A 127 -3.47 -2.20 4.80
CA GLY A 127 -3.70 -2.95 3.59
C GLY A 127 -4.88 -3.89 3.73
N TYR A 128 -5.09 -4.68 2.68
CA TYR A 128 -6.12 -5.71 2.63
C TYR A 128 -5.49 -7.10 2.64
N GLY A 129 -6.16 -8.04 3.29
CA GLY A 129 -5.84 -9.46 3.25
C GLY A 129 -7.07 -10.31 2.97
N ARG A 130 -6.90 -11.63 3.05
CA ARG A 130 -8.02 -12.56 3.18
C ARG A 130 -7.77 -13.54 4.32
N MET A 131 -8.84 -13.96 4.97
CA MET A 131 -8.85 -15.06 5.94
C MET A 131 -10.01 -16.00 5.63
N ASN A 132 -9.71 -17.26 5.31
CA ASN A 132 -10.69 -18.25 4.84
C ASN A 132 -11.57 -17.70 3.69
N GLY A 133 -10.92 -17.01 2.76
CA GLY A 133 -11.51 -16.40 1.57
C GLY A 133 -12.23 -15.08 1.81
N LYS A 134 -12.39 -14.61 3.06
CA LYS A 134 -13.07 -13.36 3.40
C LYS A 134 -12.08 -12.21 3.50
N VAL A 135 -12.45 -11.03 2.99
CA VAL A 135 -11.61 -9.83 3.04
C VAL A 135 -11.48 -9.30 4.47
N VAL A 136 -10.26 -8.90 4.86
CA VAL A 136 -9.94 -8.24 6.13
C VAL A 136 -9.02 -7.04 5.91
#